data_AF-A0AA47P1C4-F1
#
_entry.id   AF-A0AA47P1C4-F1
#
_cell.length_a   1.000
_cell.length_b   1.000
_cell.length_c   1.000
_cell.angle_alpha   90.00
_cell.angle_beta   90.00
_cell.angle_gamma   90.00
#
_symmetry.space_group_name_H-M   'P 1'
#
loop_
_entity.id
_entity.type
_entity.pdbx_description
1 polymer ?
#
loop_
_entity_poly.entity_id
_entity_poly.type
_entity_poly.pdbx_seq_one_letter_code
_entity_poly.pdbx_strand_id
1 'polypeptide(L)'
;MEYRMNVHLFGATSSPSCANFALRRCAEDNKEVFSDKVVNTILHNFYVDDCLASVATEEAVSLYHDLKAICYNGGFLLTKWISNSRHVLAAIPEEQRVKNVKDLDHDQLPVERVLGVQWCVQSDTFKFKITFQDKPPLCQEDLTRSL
;
A
#
# COMPACT_ATOMS: atom_id res chain seq x y z
N MET A 1 -4.12 38.27 0.22
CA MET A 1 -4.94 37.11 0.63
C MET A 1 -3.99 36.03 1.12
N GLU A 2 -4.11 35.64 2.39
CA GLU A 2 -3.41 34.47 2.92
C GLU A 2 -4.28 33.23 2.68
N TYR A 3 -3.69 32.17 2.11
CA TYR A 3 -4.34 30.87 1.98
C TYR A 3 -3.86 29.97 3.11
N ARG A 4 -4.79 29.34 3.84
CA ARG A 4 -4.49 28.36 4.88
C ARG A 4 -4.98 26.98 4.45
N MET A 5 -4.14 25.97 4.66
CA MET A 5 -4.49 24.58 4.43
C MET A 5 -5.32 24.06 5.61
N ASN A 6 -6.52 23.55 5.32
CA ASN A 6 -7.41 22.96 6.33
C ASN A 6 -7.28 21.43 6.42
N VAL A 7 -6.33 20.85 5.69
CA VAL A 7 -6.07 19.41 5.64
C VAL A 7 -4.59 19.14 5.87
N HIS A 8 -4.29 17.94 6.34
CA HIS A 8 -2.92 17.49 6.49
C HIS A 8 -2.21 17.44 5.14
N LEU A 9 -1.08 18.16 5.05
CA LEU A 9 -0.29 18.28 3.84
C LEU A 9 0.43 16.96 3.53
N PHE A 10 0.40 16.55 2.27
CA PHE A 10 1.36 15.57 1.76
C PHE A 10 2.76 16.21 1.78
N GLY A 11 3.73 15.52 2.37
CA GLY A 11 5.12 15.99 2.49
C GLY A 11 5.46 16.77 3.76
N ALA A 12 4.49 17.07 4.63
CA ALA A 12 4.80 17.51 5.98
C ALA A 12 5.23 16.31 6.84
N THR A 13 6.38 16.39 7.50
CA THR A 13 6.96 15.28 8.28
C THR A 13 6.02 14.72 9.35
N SER A 14 5.14 15.54 9.93
CA SER A 14 4.18 15.13 10.96
C SER A 14 2.90 14.49 10.41
N SER A 15 2.57 14.74 9.14
CA SER A 15 1.29 14.34 8.53
C SER A 15 1.06 12.82 8.54
N PRO A 16 2.04 11.98 8.15
CA PRO A 16 1.85 10.53 8.20
C PRO A 16 1.67 9.99 9.62
N SER A 17 2.35 10.58 10.61
CA SER A 17 2.24 10.18 12.01
C SER A 17 0.85 10.49 12.57
N CYS A 18 0.29 11.67 12.27
CA CYS A 18 -1.05 12.05 12.69
C CYS A 18 -2.12 11.17 12.03
N ALA A 19 -1.99 10.91 10.72
CA ALA A 19 -2.90 10.02 9.99
C ALA A 19 -2.87 8.59 10.54
N ASN A 20 -1.68 8.04 10.80
CA ASN A 20 -1.53 6.71 11.39
C ASN A 20 -2.10 6.65 12.81
N PHE A 21 -1.90 7.68 13.63
CA PHE A 21 -2.48 7.73 14.96
C PHE A 21 -4.02 7.70 14.89
N ALA A 22 -4.62 8.52 14.04
CA ALA A 22 -6.07 8.56 13.85
C ALA A 22 -6.63 7.22 13.33
N LEU A 23 -5.93 6.59 12.38
CA LEU A 23 -6.28 5.28 11.84
C LEU A 23 -6.24 4.19 12.93
N ARG A 24 -5.17 4.14 13.72
CA ARG A 24 -5.03 3.18 14.83
C ARG A 24 -6.09 3.41 15.90
N ARG A 25 -6.38 4.68 16.22
CA ARG A 25 -7.43 5.03 17.17
C ARG A 25 -8.82 4.59 16.68
N CYS A 26 -9.11 4.77 15.40
CA CYS A 26 -10.33 4.27 14.78
C CYS A 26 -10.48 2.74 14.95
N ALA A 27 -9.38 1.98 14.80
CA ALA A 27 -9.41 0.55 15.00
C ALA A 27 -9.68 0.17 16.47
N GLU A 28 -9.04 0.85 17.44
CA GLU A 28 -9.26 0.63 18.87
C GLU A 28 -10.70 0.93 19.30
N ASP A 29 -11.27 2.04 18.81
CA ASP A 29 -12.62 2.47 19.16
C ASP A 29 -13.71 1.54 18.59
N ASN A 30 -13.37 0.72 17.58
CA ASN A 30 -14.29 -0.20 16.92
C ASN A 30 -14.03 -1.69 17.25
N LYS A 31 -13.20 -1.99 18.26
CA LYS A 31 -12.80 -3.36 18.64
C LYS A 31 -13.95 -4.28 19.08
N GLU A 32 -15.07 -3.71 19.53
CA GLU A 32 -16.24 -4.48 19.98
C GLU A 32 -17.19 -4.79 18.81
N VAL A 33 -17.03 -4.11 17.68
CA VAL A 33 -17.90 -4.22 16.50
C VAL A 33 -17.28 -5.12 15.44
N PHE A 34 -15.97 -5.03 15.24
CA PHE A 34 -15.22 -5.81 14.25
C PHE A 34 -14.38 -6.90 14.91
N SER A 35 -14.05 -7.94 14.15
CA SER A 35 -13.20 -9.03 14.66
C SER A 35 -11.79 -8.55 15.01
N ASP A 36 -11.16 -9.20 15.99
CA ASP A 36 -9.77 -8.94 16.39
C ASP A 36 -8.80 -9.00 15.20
N LYS A 37 -9.09 -9.84 14.20
CA LYS A 37 -8.28 -9.95 12.98
C LYS A 37 -8.25 -8.65 12.18
N VAL A 38 -9.40 -7.99 12.02
CA VAL A 38 -9.54 -6.72 11.28
C VAL A 38 -8.81 -5.60 12.01
N VAL A 39 -9.03 -5.51 13.33
CA VAL A 39 -8.37 -4.54 14.20
C VAL A 39 -6.85 -4.72 14.16
N ASN A 40 -6.38 -5.96 14.34
CA ASN A 40 -4.95 -6.26 14.29
C ASN A 40 -4.32 -5.96 12.92
N THR A 41 -5.06 -6.18 11.83
CA THR A 41 -4.60 -5.82 10.49
C THR A 41 -4.36 -4.31 10.40
N ILE A 42 -5.26 -3.48 10.91
CA ILE A 42 -5.05 -2.02 10.87
C ILE A 42 -3.88 -1.59 11.76
N LEU A 43 -3.72 -2.21 12.93
CA LEU A 43 -2.69 -1.84 13.88
C LEU A 43 -1.27 -2.24 13.45
N HIS A 44 -1.12 -3.34 12.68
CA HIS A 44 0.19 -3.96 12.42
C HIS A 44 0.55 -4.12 10.94
N ASN A 45 -0.41 -3.99 10.02
CA ASN A 45 -0.19 -4.27 8.60
C ASN A 45 -0.16 -3.00 7.73
N PHE A 46 -0.29 -1.81 8.33
CA PHE A 46 -0.08 -0.55 7.63
C PHE A 46 1.38 -0.13 7.69
N TYR A 47 1.96 0.12 6.51
CA TYR A 47 3.20 0.84 6.34
C TYR A 47 2.90 2.23 5.78
N VAL A 48 2.92 3.24 6.65
CA VAL A 48 2.61 4.64 6.32
C VAL A 48 1.20 4.79 5.76
N ASP A 49 1.01 4.62 4.46
CA ASP A 49 -0.27 4.70 3.73
C ASP A 49 -0.67 3.38 3.05
N ASP A 50 0.23 2.41 2.95
CA ASP A 50 -0.02 1.11 2.30
C ASP A 50 -0.42 0.04 3.32
N CYS A 51 -1.54 -0.65 3.09
CA CYS A 51 -1.97 -1.81 3.88
C CYS A 51 -1.59 -3.12 3.18
N LEU A 52 -0.84 -3.99 3.88
CA LEU A 52 -0.38 -5.27 3.35
C LEU A 52 -0.81 -6.44 4.25
N ALA A 53 -1.84 -7.16 3.83
CA ALA A 53 -2.36 -8.32 4.56
C ALA A 53 -2.17 -9.60 3.76
N SER A 54 -1.69 -10.66 4.42
CA SER A 54 -1.63 -12.01 3.86
C SER A 54 -2.54 -12.92 4.68
N VAL A 55 -3.54 -13.50 4.02
CA VAL A 55 -4.58 -14.33 4.63
C VAL A 55 -5.00 -15.44 3.65
N ALA A 56 -5.69 -16.45 4.17
CA ALA A 56 -6.29 -17.48 3.33
C ALA A 56 -7.32 -16.87 2.35
N THR A 57 -7.49 -17.49 1.18
CA THR A 57 -8.33 -16.94 0.10
C THR A 57 -9.80 -16.84 0.51
N GLU A 58 -10.28 -17.80 1.31
CA GLU A 58 -11.67 -17.84 1.79
C GLU A 58 -11.98 -16.66 2.73
N GLU A 59 -10.98 -16.17 3.45
CA GLU A 59 -11.11 -15.09 4.44
C GLU A 59 -10.77 -13.71 3.87
N ALA A 60 -10.19 -13.65 2.67
CA ALA A 60 -9.72 -12.40 2.08
C ALA A 60 -10.86 -11.46 1.67
N VAL A 61 -11.96 -12.02 1.15
CA VAL A 61 -13.12 -11.23 0.71
C VAL A 61 -13.82 -10.60 1.92
N SER A 62 -14.02 -11.36 3.00
CA SER A 62 -14.60 -10.81 4.24
C SER A 62 -13.69 -9.75 4.86
N LEU A 63 -12.39 -10.01 4.92
CA LEU A 63 -11.41 -9.04 5.41
C LEU A 63 -11.44 -7.74 4.58
N TYR A 64 -11.55 -7.82 3.26
CA TYR A 64 -11.71 -6.65 2.39
C TYR A 64 -12.94 -5.81 2.79
N HIS A 65 -14.10 -6.44 2.97
CA HIS A 65 -15.33 -5.74 3.35
C HIS A 65 -15.22 -5.08 4.73
N ASP A 66 -14.68 -5.80 5.70
CA ASP A 66 -14.53 -5.31 7.07
C ASP A 66 -13.53 -4.16 7.15
N LEU A 67 -12.36 -4.29 6.51
CA LEU A 67 -11.36 -3.21 6.43
C LEU A 67 -11.93 -1.96 5.78
N LYS A 68 -12.67 -2.12 4.69
CA LYS A 68 -13.34 -1.00 4.02
C LYS A 68 -14.33 -0.32 4.95
N ALA A 69 -15.14 -1.08 5.69
CA ALA A 69 -16.16 -0.54 6.58
C ALA A 69 -15.56 0.21 7.77
N ILE A 70 -14.61 -0.40 8.50
CA ILE A 70 -13.98 0.23 9.66
C ILE A 70 -13.18 1.48 9.27
N CYS A 71 -12.45 1.45 8.15
CA CYS A 71 -11.74 2.63 7.66
C CYS A 71 -12.71 3.73 7.25
N TYR A 72 -13.82 3.38 6.58
CA TYR A 72 -14.84 4.35 6.18
C TYR A 72 -15.49 5.03 7.39
N ASN A 73 -15.74 4.29 8.49
CA ASN A 73 -16.24 4.86 9.74
C ASN A 73 -15.28 5.89 10.34
N GLY A 74 -13.97 5.71 10.15
CA GLY A 74 -12.93 6.67 10.52
C GLY A 74 -12.70 7.80 9.52
N GLY A 75 -13.46 7.87 8.42
CA GLY A 75 -13.27 8.84 7.35
C GLY A 75 -12.12 8.51 6.38
N PHE A 76 -11.60 7.28 6.42
CA PHE A 76 -10.53 6.81 5.53
C PHE A 76 -11.12 6.01 4.36
N LEU A 77 -10.74 6.39 3.14
CA LEU A 77 -11.11 5.67 1.93
C LEU A 77 -9.93 4.84 1.41
N LEU A 78 -10.00 3.52 1.59
CA LEU A 78 -9.03 2.60 1.00
C LEU A 78 -9.27 2.47 -0.50
N THR A 79 -8.21 2.63 -1.29
CA THR A 79 -8.25 2.59 -2.76
C THR A 79 -7.11 1.73 -3.29
N LYS A 80 -7.09 1.48 -4.61
CA LYS A 80 -6.02 0.74 -5.29
C LYS A 80 -5.82 -0.68 -4.75
N TRP A 81 -6.93 -1.38 -4.54
CA TRP A 81 -6.91 -2.76 -4.08
C TRP A 81 -6.30 -3.70 -5.12
N ILE A 82 -5.55 -4.69 -4.64
CA ILE A 82 -4.94 -5.73 -5.45
C ILE A 82 -4.78 -7.02 -4.63
N SER A 83 -4.86 -8.17 -5.29
CA SER A 83 -4.64 -9.49 -4.69
C SER A 83 -4.05 -10.44 -5.72
N ASN A 84 -3.29 -11.43 -5.26
CA ASN A 84 -2.81 -12.55 -6.07
C ASN A 84 -3.92 -13.56 -6.42
N SER A 85 -5.08 -13.49 -5.73
CA SER A 85 -6.23 -14.36 -6.00
C SER A 85 -7.25 -13.67 -6.91
N ARG A 86 -7.50 -14.27 -8.08
CA ARG A 86 -8.54 -13.81 -9.01
C ARG A 86 -9.93 -13.85 -8.41
N HIS A 87 -10.20 -14.84 -7.53
CA HIS A 87 -11.47 -14.94 -6.81
C HIS A 87 -11.70 -13.71 -5.92
N VAL A 88 -10.67 -13.28 -5.20
CA VAL A 88 -10.73 -12.09 -4.34
C VAL A 88 -10.87 -10.83 -5.18
N LEU A 89 -10.10 -10.70 -6.26
CA LEU A 89 -10.19 -9.56 -7.16
C LEU A 89 -11.59 -9.41 -7.79
N ALA A 90 -12.23 -10.53 -8.15
CA ALA A 90 -13.59 -10.52 -8.70
C ALA A 90 -14.64 -9.97 -7.72
N ALA A 91 -14.42 -10.11 -6.41
CA ALA A 91 -15.30 -9.55 -5.38
C ALA A 91 -15.12 -8.03 -5.18
N ILE A 92 -14.03 -7.45 -5.67
CA ILE A 92 -13.71 -6.02 -5.51
C ILE A 92 -14.20 -5.26 -6.76
N PRO A 93 -14.93 -4.14 -6.63
CA PRO A 93 -15.34 -3.33 -7.78
C PRO A 93 -14.15 -2.77 -8.57
N GLU A 94 -14.25 -2.71 -9.90
CA GLU A 94 -13.16 -2.27 -10.79
C GLU A 94 -12.64 -0.86 -10.49
N GLU A 95 -13.51 0.04 -10.04
CA GLU A 95 -13.14 1.42 -9.68
C GLU A 95 -12.23 1.49 -8.46
N GLN A 96 -12.25 0.44 -7.63
CA GLN A 96 -11.45 0.35 -6.41
C GLN A 96 -10.13 -0.41 -6.63
N ARG A 97 -9.98 -1.12 -7.75
CA ARG A 97 -8.77 -1.88 -8.10
C ARG A 97 -7.64 -0.95 -8.57
N VAL A 98 -6.40 -1.45 -8.55
CA VAL A 98 -5.29 -0.77 -9.23
C VAL A 98 -5.59 -0.62 -10.74
N LYS A 99 -5.07 0.44 -11.38
CA LYS A 99 -5.39 0.77 -12.79
C LYS A 99 -5.06 -0.34 -13.79
N ASN A 100 -4.12 -1.21 -13.47
CA ASN A 100 -3.66 -2.30 -14.34
C ASN A 100 -4.45 -3.62 -14.15
N VAL A 101 -5.39 -3.69 -13.20
CA VAL A 101 -6.22 -4.88 -12.88
C VAL A 101 -7.69 -4.60 -13.18
N LYS A 102 -7.97 -3.75 -14.17
CA LYS A 102 -9.35 -3.45 -14.57
C LYS A 102 -9.98 -4.65 -15.29
N ASP A 103 -9.21 -5.29 -16.16
CA ASP A 103 -9.65 -6.44 -16.94
C ASP A 103 -9.14 -7.74 -16.32
N LEU A 104 -10.06 -8.54 -15.77
CA LEU A 104 -9.73 -9.85 -15.21
C LEU A 104 -9.50 -10.91 -16.30
N ASP A 105 -9.88 -10.64 -17.55
CA ASP A 105 -9.72 -11.55 -18.69
C ASP A 105 -8.28 -11.56 -19.25
N HIS A 106 -7.42 -10.66 -18.78
CA HIS A 106 -5.98 -10.77 -19.04
C HIS A 106 -5.39 -12.01 -18.33
N ASP A 107 -4.76 -12.89 -19.11
CA ASP A 107 -4.14 -14.14 -18.65
C ASP A 107 -3.10 -13.96 -17.53
N GLN A 108 -2.50 -12.78 -17.40
CA GLN A 108 -1.48 -12.50 -16.39
C GLN A 108 -1.84 -11.31 -15.51
N LEU A 109 -1.81 -11.51 -14.18
CA LEU A 109 -1.86 -10.41 -13.23
C LEU A 109 -0.60 -9.53 -13.34
N PRO A 110 -0.70 -8.20 -13.12
CA PRO A 110 0.38 -7.28 -13.38
C PRO A 110 1.53 -7.40 -12.36
N VAL A 111 2.65 -6.77 -12.72
CA VAL A 111 3.74 -6.49 -11.80
C VAL A 111 3.55 -5.08 -11.25
N GLU A 112 3.37 -4.95 -9.94
CA GLU A 112 3.19 -3.67 -9.26
C GLU A 112 4.46 -3.26 -8.49
N ARG A 113 4.52 -2.01 -8.02
CA ARG A 113 5.54 -1.58 -7.06
C ARG A 113 4.91 -1.42 -5.69
N VAL A 114 5.49 -2.09 -4.69
CA VAL A 114 5.06 -2.06 -3.29
C VAL A 114 6.31 -1.85 -2.46
N LEU A 115 6.32 -0.86 -1.55
CA LEU A 115 7.46 -0.55 -0.68
C LEU A 115 8.80 -0.35 -1.42
N GLY A 116 8.76 0.16 -2.65
CA GLY A 116 9.94 0.40 -3.49
C GLY A 116 10.45 -0.81 -4.29
N VAL A 117 9.97 -2.02 -4.01
CA VAL A 117 10.30 -3.26 -4.74
C VAL A 117 9.21 -3.61 -5.77
N GLN A 118 9.56 -4.40 -6.80
CA GLN A 118 8.55 -4.91 -7.72
C GLN A 118 7.90 -6.15 -7.13
N TRP A 119 6.58 -6.27 -7.22
CA TRP A 119 5.83 -7.44 -6.78
C TRP A 119 5.10 -8.04 -7.98
N CYS A 120 5.42 -9.29 -8.28
CA CYS A 120 4.78 -10.08 -9.30
C CYS A 120 3.55 -10.76 -8.70
N VAL A 121 2.38 -10.14 -8.90
CA VAL A 121 1.14 -10.49 -8.21
C VAL A 121 0.69 -11.91 -8.54
N GLN A 122 0.86 -12.33 -9.80
CA GLN A 122 0.49 -13.68 -10.27
C GLN A 122 1.22 -14.79 -9.52
N SER A 123 2.50 -14.59 -9.21
CA SER A 123 3.37 -15.60 -8.58
C SER A 123 3.61 -15.34 -7.11
N ASP A 124 3.05 -14.26 -6.57
CA ASP A 124 3.30 -13.76 -5.22
C ASP A 124 4.79 -13.65 -4.86
N THR A 125 5.59 -13.08 -5.77
CA THR A 125 7.05 -12.96 -5.57
C THR A 125 7.54 -11.53 -5.76
N PHE A 126 8.44 -11.10 -4.87
CA PHE A 126 9.18 -9.85 -5.04
C PHE A 126 10.30 -10.01 -6.07
N LYS A 127 10.45 -9.00 -6.93
CA LYS A 127 11.47 -8.91 -7.97
C LYS A 127 12.27 -7.62 -7.81
N PHE A 128 13.56 -7.70 -8.11
CA PHE A 128 14.45 -6.56 -8.18
C PHE A 128 14.91 -6.37 -9.62
N LYS A 129 14.74 -5.16 -10.15
CA LYS A 129 15.35 -4.77 -11.42
C LYS A 129 16.69 -4.13 -11.13
N ILE A 130 17.76 -4.91 -11.24
CA ILE A 130 19.13 -4.39 -11.17
C ILE A 130 19.50 -3.89 -12.56
N THR A 131 19.45 -2.58 -12.76
CA THR A 131 20.09 -1.94 -13.93
C THR A 131 21.52 -1.62 -13.57
N PHE A 132 22.46 -2.39 -14.11
CA PHE A 132 23.87 -2.01 -14.09
C PHE A 132 24.00 -0.77 -14.98
N GLN A 133 24.36 0.36 -14.38
CA GLN A 133 24.89 1.47 -15.14
C GLN A 133 26.36 1.13 -15.39
N ASP A 134 26.75 0.96 -16.65
CA ASP A 134 28.15 1.01 -17.06
C ASP A 134 28.66 2.44 -16.86
N LYS A 135 28.83 2.84 -15.60
CA LYS A 135 29.65 3.99 -15.27
C LYS A 135 31.09 3.55 -15.57
N PRO A 136 31.83 4.29 -16.41
CA PRO A 136 33.26 4.03 -16.52
C PRO A 136 33.84 4.09 -15.10
N PRO A 137 34.83 3.23 -14.78
CA PRO A 137 35.50 3.31 -13.50
C PRO A 137 35.97 4.75 -13.33
N LEU A 138 35.54 5.41 -12.26
CA LEU A 138 36.16 6.66 -11.85
C LEU A 138 37.62 6.29 -11.53
N CYS A 139 38.53 6.62 -12.45
CA CYS A 139 39.95 6.51 -12.19
C CYS A 139 40.26 7.31 -10.93
N GLN A 140 40.90 6.65 -9.97
CA GLN A 140 41.26 7.21 -8.66
C GLN A 140 42.46 8.16 -8.77
N GLU A 141 42.46 9.07 -9.76
CA GLU A 141 43.57 9.97 -10.06
C GLU A 141 43.23 11.48 -10.02
N ASP A 142 41.98 11.86 -9.71
CA ASP A 142 41.59 13.29 -9.66
C ASP A 142 41.64 13.94 -8.26
N LEU A 143 42.33 13.35 -7.28
CA LEU A 143 42.48 13.93 -5.93
C LEU A 143 43.82 14.61 -5.62
N THR A 144 44.72 14.81 -6.60
CA THR A 144 46.02 15.49 -6.38
C THR A 144 46.26 16.73 -7.25
N ARG A 145 45.20 17.40 -7.71
CA ARG A 145 45.33 18.72 -8.38
C ARG A 145 44.41 19.78 -7.80
N SER A 146 44.74 20.23 -6.59
CA SER A 146 44.47 21.58 -6.08
C SER A 146 45.43 21.86 -4.93
N LEU A 147 46.66 22.23 -5.30
CA LEU A 147 47.44 23.21 -4.53
C LEU A 147 46.96 24.60 -4.98
#